data_AF-A0A7X0Y6K5-F1
#
_entry.id   AF-A0A7X0Y6K5-F1
#
_cell.length_a   1.000
_cell.length_b   1.000
_cell.length_c   1.000
_cell.angle_alpha   90.00
_cell.angle_beta   90.00
_cell.angle_gamma   90.00
#
_symmetry.space_group_name_H-M   'P 1'
#
loop_
_entity.id
_entity.type
_entity.pdbx_description
1 polymer ?
#
loop_
_entity_poly.entity_id
_entity_poly.type
_entity_poly.pdbx_seq_one_letter_code
_entity_poly.pdbx_strand_id
1 'polypeptide(L)'
;YFKTDVYVGIKIINATGKLVYEKEAEGAVATTETKVLPFELGDKIEIYHAEPSRLMSTEPIIAPKNKTNVFIMTKWGLRNEHLQNDPEQDLLRKIDAEGQRIMGDEALQSVPFIHSAEKKNLELAIDLLNEPLKGEYLEKYAPILSSTLHYGDSFNFTFKRTDATSFATMQVDLQKKQATVDTKAGKPNLSFPEKYASILIQSDTG
;
A
#
# COMPACT_ATOMS: atom_id res chain seq x y z
N TYR A 1 24.94 -30.24 -24.16
CA TYR A 1 24.35 -29.45 -25.26
C TYR A 1 22.99 -30.07 -25.54
N PHE A 2 21.89 -29.38 -25.25
CA PHE A 2 20.51 -29.89 -25.32
C PHE A 2 19.88 -29.58 -26.69
N LYS A 3 20.36 -30.18 -27.79
CA LYS A 3 19.91 -29.79 -29.15
C LYS A 3 18.42 -30.02 -29.39
N THR A 4 17.89 -31.13 -28.88
CA THR A 4 16.51 -31.58 -29.10
C THR A 4 15.78 -31.94 -27.81
N ASP A 5 16.47 -31.83 -26.66
CA ASP A 5 15.89 -32.12 -25.37
C ASP A 5 15.17 -30.87 -24.85
N VAL A 6 14.05 -31.08 -24.16
CA VAL A 6 13.37 -30.02 -23.40
C VAL A 6 14.38 -29.39 -22.45
N TYR A 7 14.61 -28.10 -22.63
CA TYR A 7 15.56 -27.32 -21.85
C TYR A 7 14.87 -26.51 -20.77
N VAL A 8 13.68 -25.98 -21.07
CA VAL A 8 12.80 -25.28 -20.13
C VAL A 8 11.35 -25.69 -20.37
N GLY A 9 10.58 -25.81 -19.30
CA GLY A 9 9.15 -26.12 -19.35
C GLY A 9 8.37 -25.37 -18.29
N ILE A 10 7.16 -24.95 -18.61
CA ILE A 10 6.23 -24.31 -17.69
C ILE A 10 4.89 -25.03 -17.80
N LYS A 11 4.34 -25.44 -16.66
CA LYS A 11 2.96 -25.95 -16.55
C LYS A 11 2.18 -25.12 -15.55
N ILE A 12 0.92 -24.83 -15.87
CA ILE A 12 -0.04 -24.26 -14.94
C ILE A 12 -1.13 -25.31 -14.70
N ILE A 13 -1.32 -25.67 -13.44
CA ILE A 13 -2.27 -26.68 -13.00
C ILE A 13 -3.23 -26.00 -12.04
N ASN A 14 -4.53 -26.09 -12.27
CA ASN A 14 -5.46 -25.44 -11.36
C ASN A 14 -5.59 -26.20 -10.01
N ALA A 15 -6.26 -25.60 -9.03
CA ALA A 15 -6.47 -26.19 -7.71
C ALA A 15 -7.16 -27.57 -7.71
N THR A 16 -7.86 -27.95 -8.79
CA THR A 16 -8.48 -29.28 -8.95
C THR A 16 -7.53 -30.34 -9.53
N GLY A 17 -6.30 -29.96 -9.88
CA GLY A 17 -5.30 -30.83 -10.51
C GLY A 17 -5.40 -30.90 -12.03
N LYS A 18 -6.20 -30.05 -12.68
CA LYS A 18 -6.34 -30.02 -14.15
C LYS A 18 -5.24 -29.15 -14.76
N LEU A 19 -4.55 -29.69 -15.77
CA LEU A 19 -3.61 -28.92 -16.60
C LEU A 19 -4.37 -27.82 -17.37
N VAL A 20 -3.97 -26.57 -17.15
CA VAL A 20 -4.55 -25.37 -17.79
C VAL A 20 -3.66 -24.89 -18.92
N TYR A 21 -2.35 -24.99 -18.76
CA TYR A 21 -1.38 -24.53 -19.73
C TYR A 21 -0.09 -25.35 -19.62
N GLU A 22 0.53 -25.60 -20.75
CA GLU A 22 1.83 -26.25 -20.84
C GLU A 22 2.61 -25.63 -22.00
N LYS A 23 3.88 -25.33 -21.75
CA LYS A 23 4.81 -24.88 -22.77
C LYS A 23 6.20 -25.40 -22.47
N GLU A 24 6.83 -25.94 -23.49
CA GLU A 24 8.21 -26.41 -23.43
C GLU A 24 9.01 -25.74 -24.55
N ALA A 25 10.32 -25.62 -24.34
CA ALA A 25 11.26 -25.18 -25.35
C ALA A 25 12.54 -26.03 -25.30
N GLU A 26 13.05 -26.34 -26.48
CA GLU A 26 14.31 -27.07 -26.67
C GLU A 26 15.51 -26.13 -26.49
N GLY A 27 16.69 -26.67 -26.19
CA GLY A 27 17.87 -25.86 -25.91
C GLY A 27 18.46 -25.12 -27.12
N ALA A 28 18.09 -25.50 -28.35
CA ALA A 28 18.58 -24.87 -29.58
C ALA A 28 17.58 -23.92 -30.25
N VAL A 29 16.27 -24.07 -29.97
CA VAL A 29 15.20 -23.30 -30.59
C VAL A 29 14.17 -22.93 -29.54
N ALA A 30 14.01 -21.61 -29.30
CA ALA A 30 12.98 -21.07 -28.44
C ALA A 30 11.93 -20.34 -29.29
N THR A 31 10.65 -20.70 -29.13
CA THR A 31 9.54 -19.91 -29.65
C THR A 31 9.08 -18.92 -28.58
N THR A 32 8.88 -17.65 -28.95
CA THR A 32 8.34 -16.64 -28.03
C THR A 32 6.82 -16.71 -27.98
N GLU A 33 6.27 -16.48 -26.79
CA GLU A 33 4.84 -16.37 -26.57
C GLU A 33 4.60 -15.39 -25.41
N THR A 34 3.50 -14.64 -25.48
CA THR A 34 2.98 -13.88 -24.35
C THR A 34 1.54 -14.30 -24.14
N LYS A 35 1.27 -14.87 -22.97
CA LYS A 35 -0.04 -15.38 -22.60
C LYS A 35 -0.43 -14.84 -21.23
N VAL A 36 -1.62 -14.26 -21.14
CA VAL A 36 -2.24 -13.92 -19.85
C VAL A 36 -3.15 -15.08 -19.46
N LEU A 37 -2.92 -15.64 -18.28
CA LEU A 37 -3.68 -16.76 -17.73
C LEU A 37 -4.21 -16.36 -16.35
N PRO A 38 -5.46 -16.72 -16.00
CA PRO A 38 -5.90 -16.61 -14.62
C PRO A 38 -5.05 -17.52 -13.73
N PHE A 39 -4.75 -17.06 -12.52
CA PHE A 39 -3.97 -17.81 -11.55
C PHE A 39 -4.53 -17.53 -10.16
N GLU A 40 -5.22 -18.52 -9.60
CA GLU A 40 -6.06 -18.39 -8.42
C GLU A 40 -5.46 -19.12 -7.22
N LEU A 41 -6.03 -18.91 -6.03
CA LEU A 41 -5.60 -19.60 -4.81
C LEU A 41 -5.65 -21.13 -4.99
N GLY A 42 -4.54 -21.80 -4.66
CA GLY A 42 -4.38 -23.24 -4.78
C GLY A 42 -3.89 -23.73 -6.15
N ASP A 43 -3.86 -22.86 -7.17
CA ASP A 43 -3.25 -23.20 -8.46
C ASP A 43 -1.73 -23.40 -8.30
N LYS A 44 -1.17 -24.20 -9.20
CA LYS A 44 0.25 -24.55 -9.23
C LYS A 44 0.94 -24.07 -10.50
N ILE A 45 2.20 -23.69 -10.35
CA ILE A 45 3.14 -23.47 -11.44
C ILE A 45 4.26 -24.50 -11.29
N GLU A 46 4.47 -25.34 -12.30
CA GLU A 46 5.66 -26.18 -12.40
C GLU A 46 6.62 -25.53 -13.39
N ILE A 47 7.84 -25.22 -12.93
CA ILE A 47 8.91 -24.71 -13.78
C ILE A 47 10.02 -25.75 -13.83
N TYR A 48 10.19 -26.34 -15.00
CA TYR A 48 11.32 -27.20 -15.33
C TYR A 48 12.44 -26.39 -15.96
N HIS A 49 13.68 -26.63 -15.53
CA HIS A 49 14.88 -26.13 -16.18
C HIS A 49 15.98 -27.20 -16.15
N ALA A 50 16.52 -27.58 -17.30
CA ALA A 50 17.53 -28.63 -17.43
C ALA A 50 18.84 -28.30 -16.68
N GLU A 51 19.16 -27.02 -16.58
CA GLU A 51 20.24 -26.45 -15.75
C GLU A 51 19.65 -25.64 -14.59
N PRO A 52 19.25 -26.25 -13.46
CA PRO A 52 18.40 -25.60 -12.45
C PRO A 52 19.03 -24.37 -11.78
N SER A 53 20.36 -24.28 -11.77
CA SER A 53 21.09 -23.11 -11.26
C SER A 53 20.90 -21.84 -12.10
N ARG A 54 20.29 -21.95 -13.30
CA ARG A 54 19.97 -20.81 -14.17
C ARG A 54 18.55 -20.27 -14.00
N LEU A 55 17.68 -20.99 -13.28
CA LEU A 55 16.38 -20.46 -12.87
C LEU A 55 16.59 -19.53 -11.69
N MET A 56 16.32 -18.25 -11.87
CA MET A 56 16.55 -17.21 -10.86
C MET A 56 15.25 -16.48 -10.52
N SER A 57 15.12 -16.08 -9.26
CA SER A 57 14.10 -15.16 -8.78
C SER A 57 14.77 -14.11 -7.89
N THR A 58 14.18 -12.93 -7.82
CA THR A 58 14.58 -11.91 -6.82
C THR A 58 14.23 -12.35 -5.41
N GLU A 59 13.26 -13.27 -5.28
CA GLU A 59 12.86 -13.89 -4.01
C GLU A 59 13.56 -15.25 -3.83
N PRO A 60 13.91 -15.64 -2.60
CA PRO A 60 14.60 -16.91 -2.31
C PRO A 60 13.65 -18.12 -2.36
N ILE A 61 12.84 -18.23 -3.42
CA ILE A 61 11.80 -19.25 -3.60
C ILE A 61 12.22 -20.36 -4.58
N ILE A 62 13.37 -20.26 -5.23
CA ILE A 62 13.87 -21.31 -6.13
C ILE A 62 14.70 -22.33 -5.34
N ALA A 63 14.43 -23.62 -5.53
CA ALA A 63 15.31 -24.71 -5.12
C ALA A 63 16.37 -24.95 -6.22
N PRO A 64 17.59 -24.40 -6.11
CA PRO A 64 18.53 -24.29 -7.24
C PRO A 64 19.13 -25.62 -7.68
N LYS A 65 18.94 -26.69 -6.89
CA LYS A 65 19.39 -28.05 -7.21
C LYS A 65 18.30 -28.88 -7.89
N ASN A 66 17.05 -28.42 -7.86
CA ASN A 66 15.92 -29.17 -8.40
C ASN A 66 15.64 -28.71 -9.82
N LYS A 67 15.67 -29.66 -10.76
CA LYS A 67 15.30 -29.41 -12.16
C LYS A 67 13.86 -28.94 -12.30
N THR A 68 12.97 -29.37 -11.40
CA THR A 68 11.58 -28.94 -11.36
C THR A 68 11.32 -28.22 -10.05
N ASN A 69 10.77 -27.02 -10.13
CA ASN A 69 10.24 -26.26 -9.01
C ASN A 69 8.73 -26.18 -9.13
N VAL A 70 8.01 -26.53 -8.06
CA VAL A 70 6.54 -26.47 -8.04
C VAL A 70 6.11 -25.41 -7.04
N PHE A 71 5.42 -24.39 -7.51
CA PHE A 71 4.91 -23.28 -6.72
C PHE A 71 3.41 -23.40 -6.57
N ILE A 72 2.89 -23.21 -5.36
CA ILE A 72 1.45 -23.09 -5.09
C ILE A 72 1.13 -21.64 -4.78
N MET A 73 0.06 -21.12 -5.39
CA MET A 73 -0.51 -19.84 -5.02
C MET A 73 -1.17 -19.93 -3.64
N THR A 74 -0.70 -19.10 -2.72
CA THR A 74 -1.34 -18.88 -1.43
C THR A 74 -1.84 -17.45 -1.34
N LYS A 75 -2.68 -17.15 -0.36
CA LYS A 75 -3.13 -15.77 -0.11
C LYS A 75 -1.99 -14.81 0.27
N TRP A 76 -0.81 -15.33 0.59
CA TRP A 76 0.37 -14.58 1.03
C TRP A 76 1.48 -14.52 -0.02
N GLY A 77 1.34 -15.26 -1.13
CA GLY A 77 2.37 -15.39 -2.17
C GLY A 77 2.62 -16.84 -2.58
N LEU A 78 3.77 -17.11 -3.20
CA LEU A 78 4.11 -18.42 -3.74
C LEU A 78 4.85 -19.29 -2.72
N ARG A 79 4.34 -20.50 -2.46
CA ARG A 79 5.04 -21.54 -1.70
C ARG A 79 5.67 -22.55 -2.65
N ASN A 80 6.96 -22.80 -2.54
CA ASN A 80 7.61 -23.88 -3.28
C ASN A 80 7.46 -25.20 -2.51
N GLU A 81 6.97 -26.26 -3.16
CA GLU A 81 6.76 -27.57 -2.53
C GLU A 81 8.07 -28.26 -2.08
N HIS A 82 9.21 -27.85 -2.64
CA HIS A 82 10.52 -28.41 -2.32
C HIS A 82 11.33 -27.57 -1.33
N LEU A 83 10.84 -26.38 -0.97
CA LEU A 83 11.42 -25.54 0.06
C LEU A 83 10.52 -25.50 1.29
N GLN A 84 11.09 -25.16 2.42
CA GLN A 84 10.35 -24.81 3.62
C GLN A 84 10.16 -23.29 3.70
N ASN A 85 9.83 -22.64 2.58
CA ASN A 85 9.51 -21.22 2.60
C ASN A 85 8.09 -21.02 3.13
N ASP A 86 7.89 -19.94 3.86
CA ASP A 86 6.62 -19.59 4.48
C ASP A 86 6.15 -18.24 3.93
N PRO A 87 5.22 -18.23 2.94
CA PRO A 87 4.76 -17.00 2.32
C PRO A 87 4.17 -15.98 3.30
N GLU A 88 3.57 -16.42 4.42
CA GLU A 88 3.05 -15.51 5.44
C GLU A 88 4.19 -14.79 6.15
N GLN A 89 5.20 -15.54 6.59
CA GLN A 89 6.39 -14.95 7.20
C GLN A 89 7.20 -14.11 6.22
N ASP A 90 7.23 -14.49 4.94
CA ASP A 90 7.86 -13.69 3.87
C ASP A 90 7.15 -12.35 3.71
N LEU A 91 5.80 -12.32 3.74
CA LEU A 91 5.00 -11.10 3.71
C LEU A 91 5.25 -10.25 4.96
N LEU A 92 5.21 -10.84 6.16
CA LEU A 92 5.47 -10.12 7.41
C LEU A 92 6.86 -9.45 7.40
N ARG A 93 7.90 -10.14 6.91
CA ARG A 93 9.24 -9.56 6.76
C ARG A 93 9.27 -8.38 5.79
N LYS A 94 8.48 -8.42 4.71
CA LYS A 94 8.38 -7.32 3.74
C LYS A 94 7.65 -6.12 4.31
N ILE A 95 6.55 -6.35 5.03
CA ILE A 95 5.83 -5.31 5.77
C ILE A 95 6.78 -4.65 6.77
N ASP A 96 7.53 -5.46 7.53
CA ASP A 96 8.47 -4.94 8.51
C ASP A 96 9.60 -4.12 7.89
N ALA A 97 10.19 -4.62 6.80
CA ALA A 97 11.24 -3.92 6.07
C ALA A 97 10.75 -2.58 5.52
N GLU A 98 9.56 -2.53 4.95
CA GLU A 98 8.97 -1.31 4.40
C GLU A 98 8.61 -0.30 5.51
N GLY A 99 7.97 -0.77 6.58
CA GLY A 99 7.65 0.08 7.73
C GLY A 99 8.90 0.65 8.39
N GLN A 100 9.95 -0.16 8.57
CA GLN A 100 11.24 0.31 9.08
C GLN A 100 11.93 1.28 8.10
N ARG A 101 11.84 1.06 6.80
CA ARG A 101 12.39 1.96 5.78
C ARG A 101 11.73 3.33 5.85
N ILE A 102 10.41 3.39 5.91
CA ILE A 102 9.66 4.66 6.04
C ILE A 102 9.98 5.33 7.37
N MET A 103 10.05 4.59 8.48
CA MET A 103 10.42 5.13 9.79
C MET A 103 11.91 5.52 9.88
N GLY A 104 12.78 5.00 9.04
CA GLY A 104 14.22 5.32 9.03
C GLY A 104 14.58 6.51 8.14
N ASP A 105 13.66 6.98 7.30
CA ASP A 105 13.91 8.00 6.29
C ASP A 105 13.08 9.27 6.57
N GLU A 106 13.73 10.34 7.02
CA GLU A 106 13.09 11.63 7.33
C GLU A 106 12.30 12.20 6.15
N ALA A 107 12.80 12.03 4.91
CA ALA A 107 12.12 12.53 3.73
C ALA A 107 10.78 11.81 3.55
N LEU A 108 10.75 10.48 3.71
CA LEU A 108 9.52 9.69 3.60
C LEU A 108 8.57 9.91 4.78
N GLN A 109 9.10 10.07 5.99
CA GLN A 109 8.28 10.39 7.15
C GLN A 109 7.53 11.71 6.96
N SER A 110 8.21 12.73 6.44
CA SER A 110 7.66 14.07 6.25
C SER A 110 6.51 14.14 5.23
N VAL A 111 6.42 13.17 4.31
CA VAL A 111 5.32 13.11 3.33
C VAL A 111 4.03 12.74 4.06
N PRO A 112 2.97 13.57 3.99
CA PRO A 112 1.68 13.22 4.57
C PRO A 112 1.16 11.89 4.01
N PHE A 113 0.56 11.05 4.86
CA PHE A 113 0.04 9.73 4.48
C PHE A 113 -0.73 9.75 3.14
N ILE A 114 -1.60 10.74 2.96
CA ILE A 114 -2.46 10.88 1.78
C ILE A 114 -1.67 11.07 0.46
N HIS A 115 -0.41 11.49 0.54
CA HIS A 115 0.47 11.76 -0.59
C HIS A 115 1.60 10.72 -0.73
N SER A 116 1.76 9.83 0.24
CA SER A 116 2.78 8.78 0.20
C SER A 116 2.22 7.49 -0.37
N ALA A 117 2.78 7.04 -1.49
CA ALA A 117 2.46 5.73 -2.05
C ALA A 117 3.00 4.61 -1.14
N GLU A 118 4.14 4.84 -0.50
CA GLU A 118 4.83 3.95 0.42
C GLU A 118 3.96 3.64 1.64
N LYS A 119 3.46 4.67 2.32
CA LYS A 119 2.59 4.51 3.50
C LYS A 119 1.27 3.80 3.15
N LYS A 120 0.68 4.11 1.99
CA LYS A 120 -0.54 3.43 1.50
C LYS A 120 -0.27 1.96 1.15
N ASN A 121 0.84 1.67 0.48
CA ASN A 121 1.22 0.30 0.16
C ASN A 121 1.49 -0.52 1.43
N LEU A 122 2.11 0.11 2.45
CA LEU A 122 2.30 -0.51 3.76
C LEU A 122 0.95 -0.84 4.42
N GLU A 123 0.03 0.12 4.48
CA GLU A 123 -1.31 -0.10 5.05
C GLU A 123 -2.05 -1.22 4.31
N LEU A 124 -2.06 -1.20 2.96
CA LEU A 124 -2.68 -2.24 2.15
C LEU A 124 -2.08 -3.63 2.41
N ALA A 125 -0.77 -3.72 2.59
CA ALA A 125 -0.12 -4.99 2.91
C ALA A 125 -0.51 -5.48 4.32
N ILE A 126 -0.60 -4.58 5.30
CA ILE A 126 -1.08 -4.91 6.66
C ILE A 126 -2.55 -5.34 6.64
N ASP A 127 -3.37 -4.73 5.78
CA ASP A 127 -4.79 -5.06 5.64
C ASP A 127 -5.04 -6.49 5.11
N LEU A 128 -4.07 -7.09 4.42
CA LEU A 128 -4.15 -8.49 4.00
C LEU A 128 -4.02 -9.46 5.20
N LEU A 129 -3.36 -9.04 6.29
CA LEU A 129 -3.09 -9.89 7.44
C LEU A 129 -4.39 -10.31 8.15
N ASN A 130 -4.35 -11.48 8.75
CA ASN A 130 -5.42 -11.93 9.64
C ASN A 130 -5.23 -11.33 11.05
N GLU A 131 -6.32 -11.21 11.81
CA GLU A 131 -6.20 -10.95 13.24
C GLU A 131 -5.56 -12.15 13.99
N PRO A 132 -4.75 -11.90 15.04
CA PRO A 132 -4.45 -10.60 15.67
C PRO A 132 -3.31 -9.81 15.01
N LEU A 133 -2.57 -10.40 14.06
CA LEU A 133 -1.39 -9.78 13.45
C LEU A 133 -1.71 -8.45 12.76
N LYS A 134 -2.88 -8.35 12.12
CA LYS A 134 -3.34 -7.08 11.54
C LYS A 134 -3.38 -5.96 12.58
N GLY A 135 -4.08 -6.15 13.69
CA GLY A 135 -4.14 -5.17 14.78
C GLY A 135 -2.76 -4.83 15.34
N GLU A 136 -1.92 -5.84 15.57
CA GLU A 136 -0.54 -5.65 16.06
C GLU A 136 0.30 -4.78 15.12
N TYR A 137 0.18 -4.99 13.80
CA TYR A 137 0.96 -4.23 12.82
C TYR A 137 0.41 -2.82 12.58
N LEU A 138 -0.92 -2.63 12.63
CA LEU A 138 -1.52 -1.30 12.62
C LEU A 138 -1.06 -0.48 13.83
N GLU A 139 -0.99 -1.08 15.02
CA GLU A 139 -0.47 -0.43 16.22
C GLU A 139 1.03 -0.14 16.09
N LYS A 140 1.83 -1.13 15.67
CA LYS A 140 3.28 -1.00 15.48
C LYS A 140 3.67 0.14 14.55
N TYR A 141 2.93 0.33 13.45
CA TYR A 141 3.20 1.35 12.44
C TYR A 141 2.27 2.56 12.51
N ALA A 142 1.46 2.69 13.57
CA ALA A 142 0.57 3.83 13.80
C ALA A 142 1.25 5.21 13.60
N PRO A 143 2.52 5.46 14.00
CA PRO A 143 3.16 6.77 13.80
C PRO A 143 3.27 7.22 12.34
N ILE A 144 3.34 6.28 11.39
CA ILE A 144 3.47 6.58 9.95
C ILE A 144 2.18 6.31 9.17
N LEU A 145 1.26 5.50 9.72
CA LEU A 145 -0.05 5.20 9.13
C LEU A 145 -1.14 6.17 9.58
N SER A 146 -0.99 6.81 10.75
CA SER A 146 -1.99 7.75 11.26
C SER A 146 -2.08 8.99 10.37
N SER A 147 -3.10 9.02 9.52
CA SER A 147 -3.56 10.23 8.88
C SER A 147 -4.50 10.97 9.82
N THR A 148 -4.08 12.06 10.42
CA THR A 148 -5.03 13.13 10.76
C THR A 148 -4.95 14.20 9.67
N LEU A 149 -5.46 13.86 8.49
CA LEU A 149 -5.83 14.85 7.48
C LEU A 149 -7.27 14.60 7.05
N HIS A 150 -8.15 15.42 7.60
CA HIS A 150 -9.59 15.33 7.40
C HIS A 150 -10.03 16.45 6.47
N TYR A 151 -10.21 16.14 5.18
CA TYR A 151 -10.93 17.02 4.28
C TYR A 151 -12.39 17.07 4.73
N GLY A 152 -12.74 18.10 5.49
CA GLY A 152 -14.07 18.28 6.07
C GLY A 152 -14.09 18.54 7.58
N ASP A 153 -12.98 18.38 8.31
CA ASP A 153 -13.00 18.59 9.77
C ASP A 153 -12.32 19.89 10.21
N SER A 154 -11.49 20.52 9.36
CA SER A 154 -10.87 21.81 9.68
C SER A 154 -11.19 22.88 8.65
N PHE A 155 -11.69 24.02 9.12
CA PHE A 155 -12.04 25.17 8.28
C PHE A 155 -11.43 26.44 8.85
N ASN A 156 -10.85 27.27 7.97
CA ASN A 156 -10.29 28.56 8.32
C ASN A 156 -11.07 29.69 7.62
N PHE A 157 -11.54 30.65 8.40
CA PHE A 157 -12.22 31.85 7.92
C PHE A 157 -11.36 33.07 8.28
N THR A 158 -11.23 34.00 7.33
CA THR A 158 -10.53 35.28 7.55
C THR A 158 -11.47 36.43 7.24
N PHE A 159 -11.66 37.32 8.21
CA PHE A 159 -12.50 38.50 8.07
C PHE A 159 -11.61 39.71 7.77
N LYS A 160 -11.81 40.32 6.61
CA LYS A 160 -10.99 41.42 6.11
C LYS A 160 -11.67 42.78 6.24
N ARG A 161 -10.85 43.79 6.49
CA ARG A 161 -11.18 45.21 6.41
C ARG A 161 -11.29 45.64 4.95
N THR A 162 -11.71 46.88 4.73
CA THR A 162 -11.78 47.50 3.39
C THR A 162 -10.41 47.63 2.71
N ASP A 163 -9.34 47.74 3.50
CA ASP A 163 -7.95 47.77 3.02
C ASP A 163 -7.32 46.36 2.86
N ALA A 164 -8.16 45.31 2.86
CA ALA A 164 -7.79 43.90 2.79
C ALA A 164 -6.97 43.35 3.98
N THR A 165 -6.69 44.14 5.02
CA THR A 165 -6.05 43.62 6.24
C THR A 165 -7.03 42.78 7.07
N SER A 166 -6.55 41.75 7.77
CA SER A 166 -7.40 40.91 8.63
C SER A 166 -7.68 41.61 9.97
N PHE A 167 -8.94 41.63 10.39
CA PHE A 167 -9.35 42.07 11.72
C PHE A 167 -9.89 40.93 12.60
N ALA A 168 -10.22 39.78 12.02
CA ALA A 168 -10.54 38.56 12.76
C ALA A 168 -10.22 37.30 11.95
N THR A 169 -9.97 36.20 12.65
CA THR A 169 -9.87 34.85 12.09
C THR A 169 -10.74 33.89 12.90
N MET A 170 -11.25 32.86 12.25
CA MET A 170 -11.95 31.77 12.92
C MET A 170 -11.45 30.43 12.38
N GLN A 171 -11.05 29.54 13.29
CA GLN A 171 -10.72 28.16 12.98
C GLN A 171 -11.81 27.27 13.55
N VAL A 172 -12.37 26.39 12.74
CA VAL A 172 -13.34 25.35 13.17
C VAL A 172 -12.65 24.00 13.08
N ASP A 173 -12.71 23.23 14.16
CA ASP A 173 -12.20 21.87 14.29
C ASP A 173 -13.37 20.95 14.72
N LEU A 174 -13.92 20.21 13.75
CA LEU A 174 -15.08 19.33 13.97
C LEU A 174 -14.74 18.12 14.83
N GLN A 175 -13.48 17.72 14.92
CA GLN A 175 -13.06 16.58 15.74
C GLN A 175 -13.02 16.95 17.22
N LYS A 176 -12.39 18.09 17.52
CA LYS A 176 -12.38 18.66 18.86
C LYS A 176 -13.72 19.27 19.25
N LYS A 177 -14.66 19.37 18.29
CA LYS A 177 -15.95 20.07 18.45
C LYS A 177 -15.76 21.49 18.95
N GLN A 178 -14.79 22.19 18.37
CA GLN A 178 -14.32 23.49 18.84
C GLN A 178 -14.28 24.49 17.69
N ALA A 179 -14.62 25.74 18.00
CA ALA A 179 -14.31 26.89 17.16
C ALA A 179 -13.45 27.87 17.96
N THR A 180 -12.35 28.32 17.36
CA THR A 180 -11.45 29.32 17.93
C THR A 180 -11.60 30.62 17.15
N VAL A 181 -11.87 31.72 17.84
CA VAL A 181 -12.06 33.04 17.24
C VAL A 181 -11.00 33.99 17.78
N ASP A 182 -10.22 34.58 16.88
CA ASP A 182 -9.23 35.61 17.20
C ASP A 182 -9.66 36.94 16.60
N THR A 183 -9.63 38.01 17.39
CA THR A 183 -10.01 39.36 16.94
C THR A 183 -8.91 40.37 17.22
N LYS A 184 -8.84 41.42 16.39
CA LYS A 184 -7.87 42.52 16.53
C LYS A 184 -8.61 43.83 16.76
N ALA A 185 -8.08 44.65 17.68
CA ALA A 185 -8.61 45.98 17.95
C ALA A 185 -8.55 46.90 16.71
N GLY A 186 -9.51 47.84 16.64
CA GLY A 186 -9.59 48.86 15.59
C GLY A 186 -10.94 48.89 14.87
N LYS A 187 -11.17 49.93 14.05
CA LYS A 187 -12.37 50.05 13.21
C LYS A 187 -12.18 49.26 11.91
N PRO A 188 -12.94 48.18 11.65
CA PRO A 188 -12.74 47.35 10.45
C PRO A 188 -13.16 48.03 9.14
N ASN A 189 -14.14 48.92 9.21
CA ASN A 189 -14.61 49.77 8.12
C ASN A 189 -14.99 51.13 8.70
N LEU A 190 -14.39 52.22 8.18
CA LEU A 190 -14.61 53.58 8.68
C LEU A 190 -15.94 54.18 8.24
N SER A 191 -16.53 53.66 7.16
CA SER A 191 -17.76 54.17 6.53
C SER A 191 -19.02 53.45 7.00
N PHE A 192 -18.89 52.41 7.83
CA PHE A 192 -20.02 51.65 8.38
C PHE A 192 -20.29 52.06 9.83
N PRO A 193 -21.37 52.80 10.11
CA PRO A 193 -21.71 53.20 11.48
C PRO A 193 -22.36 52.05 12.29
N GLU A 194 -22.78 50.97 11.64
CA GLU A 194 -23.45 49.82 12.26
C GLU A 194 -22.56 48.56 12.33
N LYS A 195 -23.17 47.41 12.69
CA LYS A 195 -22.48 46.11 12.72
C LYS A 195 -21.89 45.79 11.34
N TYR A 196 -20.56 45.73 11.29
CA TYR A 196 -19.83 45.44 10.05
C TYR A 196 -19.73 43.94 9.74
N ALA A 197 -19.57 43.10 10.77
CA ALA A 197 -19.54 41.64 10.66
C ALA A 197 -20.04 41.01 11.96
N SER A 198 -20.57 39.79 11.88
CA SER A 198 -20.97 39.00 13.04
C SER A 198 -20.53 37.55 12.88
N ILE A 199 -20.13 36.93 14.00
CA ILE A 199 -19.94 35.49 14.14
C ILE A 199 -21.01 35.01 15.12
N LEU A 200 -21.81 34.03 14.70
CA LEU A 200 -22.82 33.39 15.54
C LEU A 200 -22.61 31.88 15.47
N ILE A 201 -22.49 31.23 16.63
CA ILE A 201 -22.38 29.78 16.77
C ILE A 201 -23.50 29.37 17.72
N GLN A 202 -24.41 28.53 17.25
CA GLN A 202 -25.62 28.14 17.98
C GLN A 202 -25.99 26.69 17.68
N SER A 203 -26.85 26.12 18.52
CA SER A 203 -27.39 24.77 18.34
C SER A 203 -28.41 24.71 17.20
N ASP A 204 -28.82 23.51 16.80
CA ASP A 204 -29.94 23.31 15.88
C ASP A 204 -31.28 23.79 16.46
N THR A 205 -31.38 23.90 17.79
CA THR A 205 -32.55 24.45 18.50
C THR A 205 -32.52 25.96 18.71
N GLY A 206 -31.47 26.65 18.26
CA GLY A 206 -31.19 28.05 18.61
C GLY A 206 -30.43 28.11 19.92
#